data_AF-A0A3P7P3C1-F1
#
_entry.id   AF-A0A3P7P3C1-F1
#
_cell.length_a   1.000
_cell.length_b   1.000
_cell.length_c   1.000
_cell.angle_alpha   90.00
_cell.angle_beta   90.00
_cell.angle_gamma   90.00
#
_symmetry.space_group_name_H-M   'P 1'
#
loop_
_entity.id
_entity.type
_entity.pdbx_description
1 polymer ?
#
loop_
_entity_poly.entity_id
_entity_poly.type
_entity_poly.pdbx_seq_one_letter_code
_entity_poly.pdbx_strand_id
1 'polypeptide(L)'
;MGLSRIYHHLGDAYQAINDAEARGHRLFASYYRVTFFGKAFEGFSGKSFIYRTGPCQKLSVFIQSIMNVHSQRLGRNKVQLISDSYVKLDSLSPDKAYIQASYQFFG
;
A
#
# COMPACT_ATOMS: atom_id res chain seq x y z
N MET A 1 36.76 9.04 22.51
CA MET A 1 36.10 7.76 22.19
C MET A 1 34.83 7.90 21.33
N GLY A 2 34.10 9.03 21.33
CA GLY A 2 32.84 9.14 20.54
C GLY A 2 33.04 9.21 19.02
N LEU A 3 34.11 9.87 18.56
CA LEU A 3 34.33 10.12 17.14
C LEU A 3 34.68 8.85 16.34
N SER A 4 35.56 7.99 16.87
CA SER A 4 35.89 6.72 16.20
C SER A 4 34.69 5.80 16.06
N ARG A 5 33.79 5.80 17.06
CA ARG A 5 32.56 5.03 17.04
C ARG A 5 31.57 5.54 15.97
N ILE A 6 31.47 6.85 15.79
CA ILE A 6 30.67 7.45 14.71
C ILE A 6 31.22 7.06 13.33
N TYR A 7 32.53 7.17 13.13
CA TYR A 7 33.15 6.78 11.87
C TYR A 7 33.04 5.28 11.58
N HIS A 8 33.12 4.43 12.62
CA HIS A 8 32.91 2.99 12.49
C HIS A 8 31.47 2.66 12.08
N HIS A 9 30.47 3.23 12.78
CA HIS A 9 29.06 3.05 12.42
C HIS A 9 28.75 3.54 11.00
N LEU A 10 29.40 4.62 10.57
CA LEU A 10 29.25 5.13 9.21
C LEU A 10 29.84 4.14 8.19
N GLY A 11 31.03 3.61 8.45
CA GLY A 11 31.66 2.58 7.62
C GLY A 11 30.79 1.32 7.48
N ASP A 12 30.28 0.81 8.60
CA ASP A 12 29.40 -0.36 8.63
C ASP A 12 28.11 -0.11 7.82
N ALA A 13 27.51 1.08 7.94
CA ALA A 13 26.31 1.45 7.20
C ALA A 13 26.57 1.50 5.68
N TYR A 14 27.69 2.07 5.24
CA TYR A 14 28.07 2.09 3.83
C TYR A 14 28.35 0.69 3.29
N GLN A 15 29.02 -0.15 4.07
CA GLN A 15 29.30 -1.53 3.67
C GLN A 15 28.00 -2.35 3.56
N ALA A 16 27.07 -2.18 4.50
CA ALA A 16 25.76 -2.82 4.45
C ALA A 16 24.94 -2.38 3.22
N ILE A 17 24.99 -1.09 2.85
CA ILE A 17 24.34 -0.58 1.63
C ILE A 17 24.97 -1.22 0.38
N ASN A 18 26.30 -1.22 0.29
CA ASN A 18 27.02 -1.77 -0.86
C ASN A 18 26.75 -3.27 -1.03
N ASP A 19 26.75 -4.03 0.07
CA ASP A 19 26.43 -5.45 0.05
C ASP A 19 24.96 -5.72 -0.31
N ALA A 20 24.02 -4.84 0.06
CA ALA A 20 22.62 -4.95 -0.31
C ALA A 20 22.40 -4.65 -1.79
N GLU A 21 23.13 -3.68 -2.35
CA GLU A 21 23.13 -3.36 -3.79
C GLU A 21 23.76 -4.49 -4.61
N ALA A 22 24.94 -4.99 -4.22
CA ALA A 22 25.64 -6.07 -4.89
C ALA A 22 24.81 -7.37 -4.93
N ARG A 23 24.04 -7.65 -3.89
CA ARG A 23 23.15 -8.82 -3.80
C ARG A 23 21.80 -8.63 -4.50
N GLY A 24 21.52 -7.46 -5.08
CA GLY A 24 20.20 -7.12 -5.63
C GLY A 24 19.06 -7.16 -4.60
N HIS A 25 19.41 -7.20 -3.30
CA HIS A 25 18.49 -7.35 -2.17
C HIS A 25 17.96 -6.02 -1.66
N ARG A 26 18.13 -4.94 -2.42
CA ARG A 26 17.52 -3.65 -2.12
C ARG A 26 16.02 -3.75 -2.41
N LEU A 27 15.31 -4.38 -1.48
CA LEU A 27 13.87 -4.54 -1.55
C LEU A 27 13.23 -3.22 -1.14
N PHE A 28 13.16 -2.28 -2.08
CA PHE A 28 12.42 -1.04 -1.88
C PHE A 28 10.98 -1.35 -1.48
N ALA A 29 10.40 -0.45 -0.68
CA ALA A 29 9.00 -0.56 -0.34
C ALA A 29 8.16 -0.56 -1.63
N SER A 30 7.16 -1.44 -1.71
CA SER A 30 6.18 -1.39 -2.80
C SER A 30 5.11 -0.36 -2.45
N TYR A 31 4.64 0.39 -3.43
CA TYR A 31 3.63 1.43 -3.24
C TYR A 31 2.33 1.06 -3.97
N TYR A 32 1.23 1.13 -3.25
CA TYR A 32 -0.10 0.87 -3.79
C TYR A 32 -0.98 2.09 -3.65
N ARG A 33 -1.61 2.49 -4.75
CA ARG A 33 -2.69 3.46 -4.72
C ARG A 33 -3.99 2.74 -4.43
N VAL A 34 -4.69 3.17 -3.39
CA VAL A 34 -6.02 2.66 -3.04
C VAL A 34 -7.03 3.80 -3.09
N THR A 35 -8.13 3.58 -3.80
CA THR A 35 -9.25 4.52 -3.88
C THR A 35 -10.48 3.88 -3.25
N PHE A 36 -11.18 4.65 -2.43
CA PHE A 36 -12.40 4.21 -1.76
C PHE A 36 -13.63 4.85 -2.40
N PHE A 37 -14.67 4.07 -2.66
CA PHE A 37 -15.93 4.57 -3.21
C PHE A 37 -17.12 4.05 -2.41
N GLY A 38 -18.15 4.88 -2.29
CA GLY A 38 -19.41 4.52 -1.65
C GLY A 38 -19.63 5.26 -0.33
N LYS A 39 -20.89 5.54 -0.03
CA LYS A 39 -21.30 6.36 1.13
C LYS A 39 -20.88 5.74 2.47
N ALA A 40 -20.71 4.42 2.52
CA ALA A 40 -20.22 3.69 3.69
C ALA A 40 -18.81 4.10 4.14
N PHE A 41 -18.01 4.70 3.24
CA PHE A 41 -16.71 5.27 3.58
C PHE A 41 -16.77 6.73 4.03
N GLU A 42 -17.97 7.32 4.08
CA GLU A 42 -18.22 8.69 4.56
C GLU A 42 -17.23 9.69 3.92
N GLY A 43 -16.40 10.35 4.74
CA GLY A 43 -15.41 11.33 4.29
C GLY A 43 -14.24 10.76 3.49
N PHE A 44 -14.12 9.44 3.36
CA PHE A 44 -13.13 8.78 2.50
C PHE A 44 -13.67 8.45 1.11
N SER A 45 -14.98 8.56 0.88
CA SER A 45 -15.58 8.29 -0.44
C SER A 45 -15.00 9.23 -1.51
N GLY A 46 -14.50 8.66 -2.60
CA GLY A 46 -13.85 9.36 -3.71
C GLY A 46 -12.38 9.72 -3.50
N LYS A 47 -11.80 9.41 -2.33
CA LYS A 47 -10.40 9.74 -2.04
C LYS A 47 -9.46 8.58 -2.37
N SER A 48 -8.27 8.93 -2.86
CA SER A 48 -7.16 8.01 -3.08
C SER A 48 -6.04 8.23 -2.07
N PHE A 49 -5.39 7.15 -1.66
CA PHE A 49 -4.26 7.15 -0.75
C PHE A 49 -3.13 6.27 -1.29
N ILE A 50 -1.88 6.66 -1.01
CA ILE A 50 -0.70 5.86 -1.34
C ILE A 50 -0.26 5.11 -0.08
N TYR A 51 -0.24 3.79 -0.17
CA TYR A 51 0.21 2.90 0.90
C TYR A 51 1.62 2.43 0.61
N ARG A 52 2.52 2.69 1.56
CA ARG A 52 3.84 2.07 1.60
C ARG A 52 3.72 0.69 2.20
N THR A 53 4.19 -0.32 1.49
CA THR A 53 4.13 -1.72 1.93
C THR A 53 5.50 -2.32 2.14
N GLY A 54 5.51 -3.52 2.72
CA GLY A 54 6.73 -4.29 2.88
C GLY A 54 7.39 -4.59 1.52
N PRO A 55 8.69 -4.88 1.54
CA PRO A 55 9.37 -5.35 0.34
C PRO A 55 8.68 -6.57 -0.28
N CYS A 56 8.52 -6.57 -1.60
CA CYS A 56 7.90 -7.67 -2.38
C CYS A 56 6.48 -8.09 -1.94
N GLN A 57 5.77 -7.26 -1.16
CA GLN A 57 4.40 -7.58 -0.76
C GLN A 57 3.49 -7.57 -1.99
N LYS A 58 2.84 -8.70 -2.31
CA LYS A 58 1.94 -8.82 -3.46
C LYS A 58 0.68 -7.97 -3.29
N LEU A 59 0.21 -7.37 -4.38
CA LEU A 59 -1.02 -6.56 -4.41
C LEU A 59 -2.22 -7.33 -3.86
N SER A 60 -2.38 -8.61 -4.20
CA SER A 60 -3.49 -9.45 -3.71
C SER A 60 -3.51 -9.58 -2.19
N VAL A 61 -2.34 -9.80 -1.57
CA VAL A 61 -2.20 -9.92 -0.11
C VAL A 61 -2.54 -8.59 0.56
N PHE A 62 -2.05 -7.49 -0.02
CA PHE A 62 -2.36 -6.14 0.46
C PHE A 62 -3.85 -5.80 0.36
N ILE A 63 -4.48 -6.06 -0.79
CA ILE A 63 -5.93 -5.86 -0.99
C ILE A 63 -6.74 -6.67 0.01
N GLN A 64 -6.40 -7.96 0.19
CA GLN A 64 -7.12 -8.83 1.12
C GLN A 64 -7.07 -8.28 2.56
N SER A 65 -5.91 -7.77 2.98
CA SER A 65 -5.74 -7.15 4.30
C SER A 65 -6.63 -5.92 4.46
N ILE A 66 -6.61 -5.01 3.49
CA ILE A 66 -7.45 -3.80 3.47
C ILE A 66 -8.94 -4.18 3.50
N MET A 67 -9.36 -5.10 2.64
CA MET A 67 -10.75 -5.58 2.57
C MET A 67 -11.19 -6.21 3.89
N ASN A 68 -10.35 -7.01 4.54
CA ASN A 68 -10.67 -7.64 5.81
C ASN A 68 -10.91 -6.60 6.91
N VAL A 69 -10.05 -5.58 7.00
CA VAL A 69 -10.21 -4.48 7.97
C VAL A 69 -11.53 -3.74 7.76
N HIS A 70 -11.85 -3.37 6.52
CA HIS A 70 -13.10 -2.67 6.23
C HIS A 70 -14.34 -3.57 6.37
N SER A 71 -14.22 -4.86 6.06
CA SER A 71 -15.32 -5.83 6.20
C SER A 71 -15.67 -6.08 7.67
N GLN A 72 -14.69 -6.03 8.58
CA GLN A 72 -14.96 -6.11 10.02
C GLN A 72 -15.75 -4.89 10.52
N ARG A 73 -15.49 -3.71 9.95
CA ARG A 73 -16.17 -2.46 10.34
C ARG A 73 -17.53 -2.25 9.66
N LEU A 74 -17.66 -2.60 8.37
CA LEU A 74 -18.83 -2.31 7.53
C LEU A 74 -19.74 -3.51 7.28
N GLY A 75 -19.30 -4.72 7.64
CA GLY A 75 -19.97 -5.98 7.36
C GLY A 75 -19.41 -6.69 6.11
N ARG A 76 -19.24 -8.02 6.20
CA ARG A 76 -18.56 -8.86 5.19
C ARG A 76 -19.16 -8.78 3.78
N ASN A 77 -20.46 -8.51 3.65
CA ASN A 77 -21.13 -8.45 2.34
C ASN A 77 -21.21 -7.04 1.74
N LYS A 78 -20.72 -6.02 2.44
CA LYS A 78 -20.80 -4.63 1.95
C LYS A 78 -19.56 -4.18 1.19
N VAL A 79 -18.43 -4.86 1.33
CA VAL A 79 -17.16 -4.45 0.70
C VAL A 79 -16.88 -5.25 -0.57
N GLN A 80 -16.59 -4.57 -1.69
CA GLN A 80 -16.24 -5.19 -2.97
C GLN A 80 -14.97 -4.58 -3.57
N LEU A 81 -14.18 -5.41 -4.25
CA LEU A 81 -13.02 -4.98 -5.02
C LEU A 81 -13.47 -4.59 -6.44
N ILE A 82 -12.99 -3.45 -6.93
CA ILE A 82 -13.10 -3.06 -8.34
C ILE A 82 -11.74 -3.23 -9.01
N SER A 83 -11.72 -4.00 -10.08
CA SER A 83 -10.55 -4.19 -10.95
C SER A 83 -10.47 -3.17 -12.09
N ASP A 84 -11.60 -2.56 -12.44
CA ASP A 84 -11.67 -1.63 -13.57
C ASP A 84 -10.85 -0.38 -13.30
N SER A 85 -10.07 0.06 -14.29
CA SER A 85 -9.22 1.26 -14.19
C SER A 85 -10.06 2.54 -14.16
N TYR A 86 -11.21 2.52 -14.82
CA TYR A 86 -12.15 3.62 -14.88
C TYR A 86 -13.47 3.23 -14.21
N VAL A 87 -13.87 4.00 -13.19
CA VAL A 87 -15.08 3.73 -12.40
C VAL A 87 -16.05 4.88 -12.57
N LYS A 88 -17.26 4.58 -13.05
CA LYS A 88 -18.36 5.56 -13.07
C LYS A 88 -19.06 5.53 -11.72
N LEU A 89 -19.13 6.68 -11.05
CA LEU A 89 -19.82 6.80 -9.76
C LEU A 89 -21.31 6.43 -9.85
N ASP A 90 -21.94 6.71 -10.98
CA ASP A 90 -23.37 6.44 -11.21
C ASP A 90 -23.69 4.94 -11.34
N SER A 91 -22.73 4.10 -11.73
CA SER A 91 -22.92 2.65 -11.81
C SER A 91 -22.74 1.93 -10.48
N LEU A 92 -22.29 2.63 -9.44
CA LEU A 92 -21.99 2.04 -8.14
C LEU A 92 -23.23 2.04 -7.25
N SER A 93 -23.58 0.86 -6.73
CA SER A 93 -24.68 0.76 -5.75
C SER A 93 -24.34 1.55 -4.46
N PRO A 94 -25.21 2.46 -4.00
CA PRO A 94 -24.93 3.31 -2.84
C PRO A 94 -24.87 2.56 -1.50
N ASP A 95 -25.38 1.34 -1.44
CA ASP A 95 -25.37 0.48 -0.23
C ASP A 95 -24.08 -0.36 -0.11
N LYS A 96 -23.21 -0.31 -1.13
CA LYS A 96 -21.93 -1.02 -1.14
C LYS A 96 -20.75 -0.07 -1.01
N ALA A 97 -19.71 -0.57 -0.36
CA ALA A 97 -18.38 0.00 -0.26
C ALA A 97 -17.50 -0.66 -1.31
N TYR A 98 -16.88 0.14 -2.17
CA TYR A 98 -15.96 -0.37 -3.18
C TYR A 98 -14.55 0.13 -2.93
N ILE A 99 -13.59 -0.76 -3.17
CA ILE A 99 -12.17 -0.49 -3.04
C ILE A 99 -11.54 -0.77 -4.39
N GLN A 100 -10.75 0.16 -4.90
CA GLN A 100 -9.94 -0.02 -6.09
C GLN A 100 -8.48 0.09 -5.66
N ALA A 101 -7.63 -0.84 -6.10
CA ALA A 101 -6.21 -0.79 -5.81
C ALA A 101 -5.38 -1.01 -7.07
N SER A 102 -4.31 -0.23 -7.23
CA SER A 102 -3.41 -0.30 -8.36
C SER A 102 -1.96 -0.19 -7.92
N TYR A 103 -1.06 -0.83 -8.67
CA TYR A 103 0.37 -0.70 -8.47
C TYR A 103 0.82 0.70 -8.89
N GLN A 104 1.56 1.39 -8.02
CA GLN A 104 2.18 2.66 -8.38
C GLN A 104 3.70 2.50 -8.38
N PHE A 105 4.30 2.45 -9.58
CA PHE A 105 5.75 2.55 -9.74
C PHE A 105 6.15 4.01 -9.55
N PHE A 106 7.01 4.25 -8.56
CA PHE A 106 7.82 5.48 -8.51
C PHE A 106 9.17 5.10 -9.12
N GLY A 107 9.35 5.46 -10.40
CA GLY A 107 10.62 5.35 -11.12
C GLY A 107 11.45 6.61 -10.94
#